data_AF-A0A9E3SKS0-F1
#
_entry.id   AF-A0A9E3SKS0-F1
#
_cell.length_a   1.000
_cell.length_b   1.000
_cell.length_c   1.000
_cell.angle_alpha   90.00
_cell.angle_beta   90.00
_cell.angle_gamma   90.00
#
_symmetry.space_group_name_H-M   'P 1'
#
loop_
_entity.id
_entity.type
_entity.pdbx_description
1 polymer ?
#
loop_
_entity_poly.entity_id
_entity_poly.type
_entity_poly.pdbx_seq_one_letter_code
_entity_poly.pdbx_strand_id
1 'polypeptide(L)'
;MPEAALIDPELAAFLQRGVSVHVSSRGPTNIPNLVRGIGCRVSADRRQVTAFVLASQCGALLAELAMNGAISFVATLPSTHRTVQLKGTGAKAGPPLPGD
;
A
#
# COMPACT_ATOMS: atom_id res chain seq x y z
N MET A 1 -18.46 -13.09 -15.98
CA MET A 1 -18.73 -13.28 -14.53
C MET A 1 -18.29 -12.02 -13.82
N PRO A 2 -19.02 -11.50 -12.82
CA PRO A 2 -18.50 -10.40 -12.02
C PRO A 2 -17.20 -10.88 -11.37
N GLU A 3 -16.12 -10.15 -11.62
CA GLU A 3 -14.78 -10.54 -11.20
C GLU A 3 -14.66 -10.44 -9.68
N ALA A 4 -14.16 -11.50 -9.04
CA ALA A 4 -14.18 -11.64 -7.59
C ALA A 4 -13.34 -10.55 -6.89
N ALA A 5 -13.83 -10.08 -5.74
CA ALA A 5 -13.05 -9.22 -4.85
C ALA A 5 -11.74 -9.90 -4.46
N LEU A 6 -10.62 -9.18 -4.55
CA LEU A 6 -9.29 -9.71 -4.24
C LEU A 6 -8.95 -9.59 -2.74
N ILE A 7 -9.60 -8.64 -2.06
CA ILE A 7 -9.43 -8.36 -0.64
C ILE A 7 -10.71 -8.83 0.05
N ASP A 8 -10.61 -9.90 0.84
CA ASP A 8 -11.75 -10.42 1.58
C ASP A 8 -12.22 -9.41 2.66
N PRO A 9 -13.46 -9.55 3.17
CA PRO A 9 -14.00 -8.61 4.16
C PRO A 9 -13.18 -8.52 5.45
N GLU A 10 -12.59 -9.63 5.90
CA GLU A 10 -11.80 -9.65 7.15
C GLU A 10 -10.50 -8.88 6.96
N LEU A 11 -9.81 -9.10 5.84
CA LEU A 11 -8.61 -8.35 5.50
C LEU A 11 -8.91 -6.87 5.32
N ALA A 12 -10.00 -6.50 4.63
CA ALA A 12 -10.40 -5.11 4.49
C ALA A 12 -10.66 -4.46 5.87
N ALA A 13 -11.40 -5.15 6.76
CA ALA A 13 -11.65 -4.68 8.11
C ALA A 13 -10.39 -4.64 9.00
N PHE A 14 -9.38 -5.45 8.72
CA PHE A 14 -8.08 -5.36 9.38
C PHE A 14 -7.29 -4.12 8.93
N LEU A 15 -7.23 -3.87 7.61
CA LEU A 15 -6.51 -2.74 7.02
C LEU A 15 -7.09 -1.37 7.38
N GLN A 16 -8.38 -1.30 7.67
CA GLN A 16 -9.09 -0.07 8.07
C GLN A 16 -9.03 0.21 9.58
N ARG A 17 -8.21 -0.52 10.35
CA ARG A 17 -7.94 -0.24 11.78
C ARG A 17 -6.75 0.73 11.92
N GLY A 18 -6.43 1.10 13.16
CA GLY A 18 -5.18 1.78 13.51
C GLY A 18 -3.94 0.89 13.34
N VAL A 19 -3.66 0.46 12.11
CA VAL A 19 -2.48 -0.32 11.73
C VAL A 19 -1.30 0.60 11.44
N SER A 20 -0.09 0.13 11.77
CA SER A 20 1.14 0.75 11.30
C SER A 20 1.41 0.30 9.86
N VAL A 21 1.66 1.26 8.97
CA VAL A 21 1.86 1.02 7.53
C VAL A 21 3.31 1.26 7.15
N HIS A 22 3.86 0.33 6.36
CA HIS A 22 5.08 0.53 5.59
C HIS A 22 4.86 0.18 4.13
N VAL A 23 5.55 0.89 3.25
CA VAL A 23 5.50 0.67 1.80
C VAL A 23 6.92 0.51 1.30
N SER A 24 7.15 -0.43 0.39
CA SER A 24 8.43 -0.52 -0.29
C SER A 24 8.32 -0.66 -1.79
N SER A 25 9.32 -0.16 -2.48
CA SER A 25 9.54 -0.27 -3.92
C SER A 25 10.91 -0.86 -4.20
N ARG A 26 11.23 -1.03 -5.49
CA ARG A 26 12.58 -1.40 -5.93
C ARG A 26 12.90 -0.81 -7.31
N GLY A 27 14.14 -0.38 -7.48
CA GLY A 27 14.72 -0.03 -8.77
C GLY A 27 15.28 -1.25 -9.54
N PRO A 28 16.05 -1.01 -10.62
CA PRO A 28 16.64 -2.06 -11.45
C PRO A 28 17.62 -2.98 -10.73
N THR A 29 18.27 -2.50 -9.67
CA THR A 29 19.22 -3.28 -8.86
C THR A 29 18.54 -4.19 -7.83
N ASN A 30 17.20 -4.17 -7.76
CA ASN A 30 16.39 -4.94 -6.81
C ASN A 30 16.70 -4.69 -5.33
N ILE A 31 17.32 -3.57 -5.00
CA ILE A 31 17.47 -3.12 -3.62
C ILE A 31 16.15 -2.50 -3.16
N PRO A 32 15.60 -2.90 -2.00
CA PRO A 32 14.33 -2.35 -1.53
C PRO A 32 14.53 -0.92 -1.02
N ASN A 33 13.60 -0.05 -1.38
CA ASN A 33 13.43 1.25 -0.76
C ASN A 33 12.19 1.21 0.12
N LEU A 34 12.34 1.39 1.43
CA LEU A 34 11.26 1.26 2.42
C LEU A 34 10.93 2.63 3.01
N VAL A 35 9.64 2.97 3.03
CA VAL A 35 9.14 4.21 3.64
C VAL A 35 8.01 3.92 4.63
N ARG A 36 7.84 4.82 5.58
CA ARG A 36 6.69 4.80 6.50
C ARG A 36 5.45 5.35 5.79
N GLY A 37 4.36 4.60 5.82
CA GLY A 37 3.04 5.09 5.46
C GLY A 37 2.33 5.77 6.65
N ILE A 38 1.44 6.68 6.33
CA ILE A 38 0.57 7.37 7.29
C ILE A 38 -0.69 6.53 7.57
N GLY A 39 -1.15 5.78 6.56
CA GLY A 39 -2.35 4.96 6.63
C GLY A 39 -2.67 4.34 5.28
N CYS A 40 -3.88 3.78 5.15
CA CYS A 40 -4.36 3.26 3.89
C CYS A 40 -5.88 3.32 3.77
N ARG A 41 -6.36 3.33 2.53
CA ARG A 41 -7.76 3.13 2.18
C ARG A 41 -7.91 1.85 1.36
N VAL A 42 -8.96 1.09 1.65
CA VAL A 42 -9.43 0.00 0.77
C VAL A 42 -10.56 0.55 -0.10
N SER A 43 -10.46 0.37 -1.41
CA SER A 43 -11.53 0.69 -2.37
C SER A 43 -12.84 -0.06 -2.06
N ALA A 44 -13.98 0.54 -2.40
CA ALA A 44 -15.30 -0.03 -2.11
C ALA A 44 -15.54 -1.40 -2.77
N ASP A 45 -14.97 -1.63 -3.96
CA ASP A 45 -15.01 -2.92 -4.65
C ASP A 45 -14.02 -3.96 -4.07
N ARG A 46 -13.17 -3.54 -3.11
CA ARG A 46 -12.14 -4.36 -2.45
C ARG A 46 -11.13 -4.96 -3.43
N ARG A 47 -10.75 -4.18 -4.45
CA ARG A 47 -9.76 -4.60 -5.44
C ARG A 47 -8.45 -3.83 -5.37
N GLN A 48 -8.46 -2.68 -4.69
CA GLN A 48 -7.32 -1.79 -4.57
C GLN A 48 -7.12 -1.33 -3.13
N VAL A 49 -5.86 -1.29 -2.70
CA VAL A 49 -5.40 -0.58 -1.51
C VAL A 49 -4.64 0.67 -1.96
N THR A 50 -4.98 1.82 -1.39
CA THR A 50 -4.23 3.07 -1.53
C THR A 50 -3.47 3.31 -0.23
N ALA A 51 -2.15 3.41 -0.30
CA ALA A 51 -1.32 3.77 0.85
C ALA A 51 -1.01 5.28 0.82
N PHE A 52 -1.09 5.94 1.97
CA PHE A 52 -0.75 7.35 2.10
C PHE A 52 0.67 7.50 2.61
N VAL A 53 1.44 8.37 1.97
CA VAL A 53 2.85 8.63 2.30
C VAL A 53 3.13 10.12 2.25
N LEU A 54 4.17 10.57 2.96
CA LEU A 54 4.67 11.94 2.84
C LEU A 54 5.52 12.05 1.57
N ALA A 55 5.00 12.68 0.53
CA ALA A 55 5.68 12.80 -0.76
C ALA A 55 7.10 13.38 -0.65
N SER A 56 7.30 14.35 0.25
CA SER A 56 8.62 14.96 0.53
C SER A 56 9.67 13.98 1.04
N GLN A 57 9.26 12.83 1.59
CA GLN A 57 10.14 11.78 2.11
C GLN A 57 10.23 10.57 1.19
N CYS A 58 9.51 10.56 0.07
CA CYS A 58 9.30 9.36 -0.76
C CYS A 58 9.84 9.50 -2.20
N GLY A 59 10.72 10.46 -2.48
CA GLY A 59 11.18 10.74 -3.85
C GLY A 59 11.68 9.52 -4.63
N ALA A 60 12.56 8.72 -4.02
CA ALA A 60 13.06 7.49 -4.65
C ALA A 60 11.97 6.43 -4.86
N LEU A 61 11.03 6.30 -3.92
CA LEU A 61 9.92 5.34 -4.05
C LEU A 61 8.98 5.75 -5.19
N LEU A 62 8.64 7.04 -5.26
CA LEU A 62 7.78 7.57 -6.33
C LEU A 62 8.43 7.41 -7.70
N ALA A 63 9.74 7.63 -7.81
CA ALA A 63 10.49 7.41 -9.04
C ALA A 63 10.48 5.92 -9.45
N GLU A 64 10.69 5.00 -8.50
CA GLU A 64 10.68 3.55 -8.78
C GLU A 64 9.30 3.03 -9.17
N LEU A 65 8.23 3.51 -8.52
CA LEU A 65 6.87 3.20 -8.92
C LEU A 65 6.57 3.68 -10.34
N ALA A 66 7.03 4.86 -10.72
CA ALA A 66 6.88 5.36 -12.10
C ALA A 66 7.61 4.49 -13.13
N MET A 67 8.73 3.85 -12.75
CA MET A 67 9.49 2.98 -13.64
C MET A 67 8.83 1.62 -13.88
N ASN A 68 8.31 0.96 -12.83
CA ASN A 68 7.89 -0.43 -12.94
C ASN A 68 6.62 -0.82 -12.15
N GLY A 69 6.04 0.09 -11.37
CA GLY A 69 4.83 -0.15 -10.58
C GLY A 69 4.95 -1.21 -9.49
N ALA A 70 6.16 -1.74 -9.22
CA ALA A 70 6.40 -2.78 -8.24
C ALA A 70 6.38 -2.20 -6.82
N ILE A 71 5.48 -2.73 -6.00
CA ILE A 71 5.24 -2.26 -4.65
C ILE A 71 5.03 -3.43 -3.70
N SER A 72 5.45 -3.26 -2.46
CA SER A 72 4.93 -4.01 -1.33
C SER A 72 4.32 -3.06 -0.30
N PHE A 73 3.27 -3.52 0.35
CA PHE A 73 2.57 -2.83 1.41
C PHE A 73 2.51 -3.76 2.61
N VAL A 74 2.87 -3.26 3.79
CA VAL A 74 2.82 -4.01 5.04
C VAL A 74 1.95 -3.25 6.04
N ALA A 75 0.97 -3.94 6.60
CA ALA A 75 0.14 -3.45 7.69
C ALA A 75 0.35 -4.34 8.92
N THR A 76 0.70 -3.72 10.04
CA THR A 76 0.86 -4.39 11.33
C THR A 76 -0.06 -3.77 12.35
N LEU A 77 -0.84 -4.58 13.07
CA LEU A 77 -1.55 -4.14 14.26
C LEU A 77 -0.58 -4.19 15.45
N PRO A 78 -0.13 -3.05 16.01
CA PRO A 78 0.97 -3.06 16.98
C PRO A 78 0.67 -3.82 18.26
N SER A 79 -0.58 -3.80 18.72
CA SER A 79 -1.00 -4.44 19.97
C SER A 79 -0.97 -5.97 19.92
N THR A 80 -0.98 -6.57 18.74
CA THR A 80 -1.00 -8.05 18.58
C THR A 80 0.12 -8.57 17.70
N HIS A 81 0.91 -7.69 17.09
CA HIS A 81 1.89 -8.00 16.05
C HIS A 81 1.32 -8.72 14.82
N ARG A 82 -0.01 -8.87 14.70
CA ARG A 82 -0.64 -9.42 13.48
C ARG A 82 -0.23 -8.54 12.31
N THR A 83 0.39 -9.16 11.31
CA THR A 83 0.97 -8.47 10.15
C THR A 83 0.50 -9.12 8.86
N VAL A 84 0.14 -8.30 7.87
CA VAL A 84 -0.16 -8.74 6.50
C VAL A 84 0.72 -7.97 5.53
N GLN A 85 1.23 -8.68 4.52
CA GLN A 85 1.91 -8.09 3.38
C GLN A 85 1.10 -8.29 2.10
N LEU A 86 0.94 -7.20 1.34
CA LEU A 86 0.41 -7.19 -0.01
C LEU A 86 1.52 -6.82 -0.99
N LYS A 87 1.48 -7.39 -2.20
CA LYS A 87 2.44 -7.11 -3.27
C LYS A 87 1.69 -6.87 -4.57
N GLY A 88 2.18 -5.93 -5.37
CA GLY A 88 1.62 -5.61 -6.67
C GLY A 88 2.67 -5.07 -7.62
N THR A 89 2.34 -5.06 -8.92
CA THR A 89 3.21 -4.57 -9.99
C THR A 89 2.58 -3.48 -10.84
N GLY A 90 1.35 -3.06 -10.51
CA GLY A 90 0.59 -2.03 -11.22
C GLY A 90 0.31 -0.79 -10.40
N ALA A 91 1.12 -0.50 -9.38
CA ALA A 91 0.89 0.64 -8.50
C ALA A 91 1.17 1.97 -9.22
N LYS A 92 0.34 2.97 -8.93
CA LYS A 92 0.46 4.33 -9.45
C LYS A 92 0.39 5.32 -8.30
N ALA A 93 1.20 6.38 -8.37
CA ALA A 93 1.15 7.48 -7.43
C ALA A 93 0.24 8.60 -7.95
N GLY A 94 -0.43 9.29 -7.03
CA GLY A 94 -1.29 10.43 -7.30
C GLY A 94 -1.62 11.19 -6.03
N PRO A 95 -2.27 12.36 -6.14
CA PRO A 95 -2.75 13.09 -4.97
C PRO A 95 -3.83 12.27 -4.22
N PRO A 96 -4.03 12.53 -2.92
CA PRO A 96 -5.17 11.98 -2.18
C PRO A 96 -6.52 12.38 -2.81
N LEU A 97 -7.52 11.52 -2.64
CA LEU A 97 -8.89 11.78 -3.07
C LEU A 97 -9.68 12.53 -1.99
N PRO A 98 -10.83 13.13 -2.30
CA PRO A 98 -11.72 13.68 -1.28
C PRO A 98 -12.09 12.61 -0.24
N GLY A 99 -11.83 12.89 1.04
CA GLY A 99 -12.09 11.98 2.16
C GLY A 99 -10.90 11.12 2.60
N ASP A 100 -9.75 11.24 1.93
CA ASP A 100 -8.47 10.70 2.38
C ASP A 100 -7.80 11.58 3.45
#